data_AF-A0A0B7IE89-F1
#
_entry.id   AF-A0A0B7IE89-F1
#
_cell.length_a   1.000
_cell.length_b   1.000
_cell.length_c   1.000
_cell.angle_alpha   90.00
_cell.angle_beta   90.00
_cell.angle_gamma   90.00
#
_symmetry.space_group_name_H-M   'P 1'
#
loop_
_entity.id
_entity.type
_entity.pdbx_description
1 polymer ?
#
loop_
_entity_poly.entity_id
_entity_poly.type
_entity_poly.pdbx_seq_one_letter_code
_entity_poly.pdbx_strand_id
1 'polypeptide(L)'
;MVRLWGKHIALAILVLFLLIFVLLKMLKVWTNHGEYVVVPDLSKKTLSEVEETLKAVHLRYEVLDSTTYNPKFPKYSVISQNPEAAQQVKENRKIYLTINPSGYRKVTIPKVIQITRRSAEAILKSVGLEVGKITYVDDIGKDMVLEMSHRGQKVNPGEMLIKTAKIDLVCGNGKDPNAPDLPTQEGEATSEEVLGTHNL
;
A
#
# COMPACT_ATOMS: atom_id res chain seq x y z
N MET A 1 -80.09 -15.57 19.06
CA MET A 1 -78.67 -15.87 19.36
C MET A 1 -77.70 -15.33 18.29
N VAL A 2 -77.96 -15.51 16.99
CA VAL A 2 -77.05 -15.15 15.87
C VAL A 2 -76.74 -13.64 15.73
N ARG A 3 -77.68 -12.74 16.08
CA ARG A 3 -77.52 -11.27 15.93
C ARG A 3 -76.47 -10.62 16.85
N LEU A 4 -76.11 -11.25 17.96
CA LEU A 4 -75.11 -10.72 18.90
C LEU A 4 -73.68 -11.07 18.47
N TRP A 5 -73.48 -12.24 17.88
CA TRP A 5 -72.16 -12.70 17.40
C TRP A 5 -71.65 -11.86 16.23
N GLY A 6 -72.53 -11.45 15.32
CA GLY A 6 -72.16 -10.56 14.20
C GLY A 6 -71.60 -9.20 14.63
N LYS A 7 -72.06 -8.65 15.76
CA LYS A 7 -71.56 -7.36 16.29
C LYS A 7 -70.14 -7.47 16.83
N HIS A 8 -69.82 -8.57 17.52
CA HIS A 8 -68.47 -8.83 18.02
C HIS A 8 -67.48 -9.14 16.89
N ILE A 9 -67.91 -9.86 15.86
CA ILE A 9 -67.09 -10.11 14.65
C ILE A 9 -66.83 -8.79 13.91
N ALA A 10 -67.85 -7.95 13.72
CA ALA A 10 -67.67 -6.64 13.10
C ALA A 10 -66.74 -5.73 13.92
N LEU A 11 -66.87 -5.73 15.25
CA LEU A 11 -65.98 -4.99 16.15
C LEU A 11 -64.54 -5.51 16.08
N ALA A 12 -64.35 -6.82 16.07
CA ALA A 12 -63.03 -7.44 15.96
C ALA A 12 -62.36 -7.09 14.62
N ILE A 13 -63.10 -7.08 13.52
CA ILE A 13 -62.59 -6.66 12.21
C ILE A 13 -62.21 -5.18 12.21
N LEU A 14 -63.03 -4.32 12.83
CA LEU A 14 -62.74 -2.89 12.96
C LEU A 14 -61.46 -2.63 13.76
N VAL A 15 -61.33 -3.30 14.92
CA VAL A 15 -60.15 -3.19 15.78
C VAL A 15 -58.91 -3.73 15.08
N LEU A 16 -59.02 -4.87 14.41
CA LEU A 16 -57.92 -5.45 13.63
C LEU A 16 -57.48 -4.50 12.51
N PHE A 17 -58.42 -3.93 11.77
CA PHE A 17 -58.13 -2.96 10.72
C PHE A 17 -57.43 -1.72 11.28
N LEU A 18 -57.92 -1.18 12.40
CA LEU A 18 -57.33 -0.02 13.06
C LEU A 18 -55.91 -0.32 13.59
N LEU A 19 -55.71 -1.50 14.16
CA LEU A 19 -54.41 -1.98 14.62
C LEU A 19 -53.42 -2.15 13.46
N ILE A 20 -53.86 -2.75 12.33
CA ILE A 20 -53.05 -2.85 11.10
C ILE A 20 -52.72 -1.46 10.56
N PHE A 21 -53.68 -0.54 10.54
CA PHE A 21 -53.46 0.84 10.06
C PHE A 21 -52.42 1.58 10.91
N VAL A 22 -52.51 1.49 12.24
CA VAL A 22 -51.54 2.08 13.16
C VAL A 22 -50.17 1.43 13.00
N LEU A 23 -50.09 0.10 12.92
CA LEU A 23 -48.84 -0.62 12.66
C LEU A 23 -48.18 -0.19 11.35
N LEU A 24 -48.93 -0.06 10.25
CA LEU A 24 -48.40 0.38 8.96
C LEU A 24 -47.91 1.83 9.00
N LYS A 25 -48.63 2.73 9.69
CA LYS A 25 -48.19 4.12 9.87
C LYS A 25 -46.94 4.22 10.74
N MET A 26 -46.89 3.46 11.83
CA MET A 26 -45.73 3.40 12.73
C MET A 26 -44.52 2.82 12.00
N LEU A 27 -44.70 1.74 11.23
CA LEU A 27 -43.65 1.16 10.40
C LEU A 27 -43.14 2.18 9.39
N LYS A 28 -44.03 2.93 8.71
CA LYS A 28 -43.63 3.95 7.73
C LYS A 28 -42.77 5.07 8.34
N VAL A 29 -43.09 5.51 9.56
CA VAL A 29 -42.31 6.52 10.29
C VAL A 29 -40.98 5.95 10.78
N TRP A 30 -40.98 4.70 11.26
CA TRP A 30 -39.77 4.05 11.78
C TRP A 30 -38.80 3.58 10.70
N THR A 31 -39.29 3.23 9.51
CA THR A 31 -38.45 2.69 8.42
C THR A 31 -37.93 3.73 7.44
N ASN A 32 -38.24 5.02 7.66
CA ASN A 32 -37.81 6.18 6.86
C ASN A 32 -37.60 5.84 5.37
N HIS A 33 -38.67 5.33 4.75
CA HIS A 33 -38.59 4.69 3.44
C HIS A 33 -38.57 5.74 2.32
N GLY A 34 -37.40 5.93 1.69
CA GLY A 34 -37.33 6.51 0.34
C GLY A 34 -36.73 7.91 0.21
N GLU A 35 -36.12 8.49 1.23
CA GLU A 35 -35.34 9.72 1.05
C GLU A 35 -33.93 9.37 0.57
N TYR A 36 -33.64 9.80 -0.66
CA TYR A 36 -32.35 9.62 -1.32
C TYR A 36 -31.68 10.97 -1.46
N VAL A 37 -30.39 11.00 -1.16
CA VAL A 37 -29.50 12.14 -1.33
C VAL A 37 -28.59 11.86 -2.51
N VAL A 38 -28.41 12.87 -3.36
CA VAL A 38 -27.46 12.81 -4.47
C VAL A 38 -26.06 13.06 -3.90
N VAL A 39 -25.13 12.16 -4.19
CA VAL A 39 -23.75 12.27 -3.74
C VAL A 39 -23.07 13.43 -4.48
N PRO A 40 -22.54 14.43 -3.76
CA PRO A 40 -21.82 15.54 -4.37
C PRO A 40 -20.47 15.09 -4.95
N ASP A 41 -19.94 15.84 -5.91
CA ASP A 41 -18.56 15.65 -6.37
C ASP A 41 -17.58 16.26 -5.36
N LEU A 42 -16.77 15.40 -4.76
CA LEU A 42 -15.75 15.73 -3.78
C LEU A 42 -14.35 15.75 -4.38
N SER A 43 -14.20 15.43 -5.66
CA SER A 43 -12.90 15.35 -6.34
C SER A 43 -12.11 16.65 -6.20
N LYS A 44 -10.81 16.52 -5.87
CA LYS A 44 -9.87 17.65 -5.67
C LYS A 44 -10.19 18.60 -4.52
N LYS A 45 -11.29 18.41 -3.78
CA LYS A 45 -11.60 19.19 -2.58
C LYS A 45 -10.72 18.78 -1.41
N THR A 46 -10.46 19.72 -0.52
CA THR A 46 -9.81 19.49 0.78
C THR A 46 -10.76 18.84 1.77
N LEU A 47 -10.24 18.19 2.82
CA LEU A 47 -11.09 17.59 3.86
C LEU A 47 -12.04 18.58 4.52
N SER A 48 -11.63 19.84 4.69
CA SER A 48 -12.48 20.89 5.26
C SER A 48 -13.70 21.17 4.37
N GLU A 49 -13.47 21.37 3.07
CA GLU A 49 -14.56 21.61 2.09
C GLU A 49 -15.47 20.39 1.95
N VAL A 50 -14.91 19.19 2.02
CA VAL A 50 -15.66 17.93 1.98
C VAL A 50 -16.58 17.80 3.19
N GLU A 51 -16.09 18.12 4.38
CA GLU A 51 -16.88 18.09 5.60
C GLU A 51 -18.07 19.05 5.52
N GLU A 52 -17.85 20.28 5.06
CA GLU A 52 -18.92 21.27 4.83
C GLU A 52 -19.95 20.78 3.80
N THR A 53 -19.45 20.26 2.68
CA THR A 53 -20.30 19.78 1.57
C THR A 53 -21.17 18.60 2.01
N LEU A 54 -20.60 17.62 2.73
CA LEU A 54 -21.33 16.42 3.15
C LEU A 54 -22.28 16.69 4.32
N LYS A 55 -21.93 17.61 5.23
CA LYS A 55 -22.82 18.03 6.32
C LYS A 55 -24.09 18.69 5.80
N ALA A 56 -23.98 19.51 4.75
CA ALA A 56 -25.12 20.17 4.11
C ALA A 56 -26.15 19.17 3.56
N VAL A 57 -25.71 17.98 3.14
CA VAL A 57 -26.56 16.92 2.57
C VAL A 57 -26.75 15.72 3.52
N HIS A 58 -26.38 15.87 4.80
CA HIS A 58 -26.55 14.86 5.85
C HIS A 58 -25.89 13.51 5.53
N LEU A 59 -24.75 13.56 4.86
CA LEU A 59 -23.88 12.42 4.59
C LEU A 59 -22.68 12.43 5.53
N ARG A 60 -22.09 11.26 5.75
CA ARG A 60 -20.87 11.09 6.56
C ARG A 60 -19.71 10.68 5.66
N TYR A 61 -18.48 10.88 6.11
CA TYR A 61 -17.31 10.35 5.41
C TYR A 61 -16.43 9.48 6.29
N GLU A 62 -15.62 8.66 5.64
CA GLU A 62 -14.50 7.96 6.23
C GLU A 62 -13.31 7.99 5.26
N VAL A 63 -12.14 8.34 5.77
CA VAL A 63 -10.92 8.38 4.97
C VAL A 63 -10.29 7.00 4.97
N LEU A 64 -10.06 6.47 3.77
CA LEU A 64 -9.29 5.26 3.56
C LEU A 64 -7.80 5.59 3.46
N ASP A 65 -6.96 4.68 3.95
CA ASP A 65 -5.51 4.76 3.80
C ASP A 65 -5.13 4.71 2.31
N SER A 66 -4.64 5.84 1.79
CA SER A 66 -4.15 5.89 0.42
C SER A 66 -2.69 5.46 0.35
N THR A 67 -2.41 4.45 -0.47
CA THR A 67 -1.04 4.03 -0.79
C THR A 67 -0.48 4.74 -2.02
N THR A 68 -1.31 5.47 -2.76
CA THR A 68 -1.02 5.92 -4.12
C THR A 68 -1.06 7.45 -4.18
N TYR A 69 0.09 8.05 -4.47
CA TYR A 69 0.23 9.48 -4.70
C TYR A 69 -0.08 9.83 -6.17
N ASN A 70 -0.86 10.89 -6.40
CA ASN A 70 -1.12 11.40 -7.74
C ASN A 70 -0.69 12.88 -7.84
N PRO A 71 0.32 13.22 -8.67
CA PRO A 71 0.80 14.60 -8.80
C PRO A 71 -0.20 15.55 -9.49
N LYS A 72 -1.25 15.04 -10.14
CA LYS A 72 -2.31 15.86 -10.75
C LYS A 72 -3.32 16.40 -9.73
N PHE A 73 -3.25 15.92 -8.49
CA PHE A 73 -4.17 16.30 -7.42
C PHE A 73 -3.41 17.12 -6.37
N PRO A 74 -4.05 18.12 -5.73
CA PRO A 74 -3.48 18.82 -4.60
C PRO A 74 -3.11 17.87 -3.44
N LYS A 75 -2.25 18.33 -2.53
CA LYS A 75 -1.92 17.57 -1.31
C LYS A 75 -3.16 17.53 -0.41
N TYR A 76 -3.42 16.38 0.19
CA TYR A 76 -4.55 16.14 1.10
C TYR A 76 -5.93 16.37 0.46
N SER A 77 -6.03 16.36 -0.87
CA SER A 77 -7.31 16.42 -1.57
C SER A 77 -7.88 15.04 -1.86
N VAL A 78 -9.19 14.94 -2.06
CA VAL A 78 -9.83 13.69 -2.49
C VAL A 78 -9.38 13.30 -3.91
N ILE A 79 -8.83 12.09 -4.03
CA ILE A 79 -8.52 11.42 -5.31
C ILE A 79 -9.77 10.75 -5.86
N SER A 80 -10.47 10.03 -5.00
CA SER A 80 -11.66 9.26 -5.35
C SER A 80 -12.61 9.15 -4.17
N GLN A 81 -13.87 8.94 -4.49
CA GLN A 81 -14.95 8.72 -3.54
C GLN A 81 -15.72 7.47 -3.92
N ASN A 82 -16.28 6.80 -2.93
CA ASN A 82 -17.21 5.71 -3.11
C ASN A 82 -18.34 5.85 -2.07
N PRO A 83 -19.61 5.99 -2.46
CA PRO A 83 -20.17 5.95 -3.82
C PRO A 83 -19.72 7.11 -4.74
N GLU A 84 -19.85 6.92 -6.06
CA GLU A 84 -19.44 7.91 -7.07
C GLU A 84 -20.33 9.16 -7.04
N ALA A 85 -19.83 10.26 -7.59
CA ALA A 85 -20.60 11.50 -7.71
C ALA A 85 -21.89 11.28 -8.52
N ALA A 86 -22.92 12.07 -8.22
CA ALA A 86 -24.26 11.99 -8.81
C ALA A 86 -25.04 10.68 -8.53
N GLN A 87 -24.48 9.70 -7.82
CA GLN A 87 -25.23 8.52 -7.39
C GLN A 87 -26.24 8.89 -6.29
N GLN A 88 -27.32 8.13 -6.22
CA GLN A 88 -28.34 8.29 -5.18
C GLN A 88 -28.08 7.32 -4.03
N VAL A 89 -27.99 7.85 -2.82
CA VAL A 89 -27.75 7.07 -1.60
C VAL A 89 -28.80 7.41 -0.55
N LYS A 90 -29.05 6.50 0.39
CA LYS A 90 -29.86 6.84 1.57
C LYS A 90 -29.14 7.91 2.40
N GLU A 91 -29.92 8.71 3.13
CA GLU A 91 -29.37 9.63 4.13
C GLU A 91 -28.43 8.93 5.10
N ASN A 92 -27.51 9.71 5.68
CA ASN A 92 -26.55 9.22 6.67
C ASN A 92 -25.62 8.11 6.14
N ARG A 93 -25.59 7.90 4.82
CA ARG A 93 -24.64 7.00 4.16
C ARG A 93 -23.22 7.54 4.37
N LYS A 94 -22.32 6.61 4.65
CA LYS A 94 -20.89 6.86 4.76
C LYS A 94 -20.26 6.82 3.36
N ILE A 95 -19.58 7.89 2.99
CA ILE A 95 -18.81 8.05 1.76
C ILE A 95 -17.35 7.76 2.09
N TYR A 96 -16.78 6.74 1.45
CA TYR A 96 -15.39 6.39 1.59
C TYR A 96 -14.55 7.26 0.67
N LEU A 97 -13.53 7.91 1.21
CA LEU A 97 -12.68 8.85 0.50
C LEU A 97 -11.26 8.32 0.45
N THR A 98 -10.67 8.32 -0.74
CA THR A 98 -9.22 8.11 -0.90
C THR A 98 -8.56 9.47 -1.02
N ILE A 99 -7.65 9.80 -0.11
CA ILE A 99 -6.99 11.11 -0.06
C ILE A 99 -5.62 11.06 -0.71
N ASN A 100 -5.23 12.14 -1.39
CA ASN A 100 -3.89 12.27 -1.94
C ASN A 100 -2.89 12.55 -0.81
N PRO A 101 -1.90 11.68 -0.57
CA PRO A 101 -0.87 11.96 0.41
C PRO A 101 -0.05 13.19 0.00
N SER A 102 0.75 13.74 0.93
CA SER A 102 1.58 14.92 0.68
C SER A 102 2.72 14.68 -0.32
N GLY A 103 3.00 13.42 -0.66
CA GLY A 103 4.00 13.00 -1.64
C GLY A 103 4.09 11.48 -1.71
N TYR A 104 5.09 10.98 -2.43
CA TYR A 104 5.38 9.56 -2.48
C TYR A 104 5.70 9.00 -1.10
N ARG A 105 5.25 7.77 -0.84
CA ARG A 105 5.53 7.07 0.42
C ARG A 105 7.03 6.91 0.58
N LYS A 106 7.57 7.38 1.70
CA LYS A 106 8.97 7.16 2.07
C LYS A 106 9.12 5.89 2.90
N VAL A 107 10.25 5.23 2.77
CA VAL A 107 10.65 4.04 3.51
C VAL A 107 12.04 4.26 4.09
N THR A 108 12.26 3.71 5.28
CA THR A 108 13.55 3.80 5.97
C THR A 108 14.53 2.83 5.36
N ILE A 109 15.76 3.27 5.12
CA ILE A 109 16.84 2.40 4.64
C ILE A 109 17.21 1.43 5.77
N PRO A 110 17.06 0.11 5.58
CA PRO A 110 17.43 -0.88 6.56
C PRO A 110 18.97 -0.99 6.67
N LYS A 111 19.46 -1.47 7.82
CA LYS A 111 20.88 -1.72 8.01
C LYS A 111 21.30 -2.95 7.21
N VAL A 112 21.90 -2.71 6.04
CA VAL A 112 22.42 -3.76 5.15
C VAL A 112 23.93 -3.62 4.86
N ILE A 113 24.64 -2.83 5.68
CA ILE A 113 26.09 -2.74 5.68
C ILE A 113 26.66 -3.93 6.46
N GLN A 114 27.81 -4.48 6.03
CA GLN A 114 28.49 -5.64 6.61
C GLN A 114 27.72 -6.97 6.50
N ILE A 115 26.78 -7.08 5.56
CA ILE A 115 26.09 -8.34 5.25
C ILE A 115 26.30 -8.72 3.78
N THR A 116 25.98 -9.95 3.42
CA THR A 116 26.12 -10.41 2.04
C THR A 116 25.21 -9.63 1.10
N ARG A 117 25.68 -9.39 -0.13
CA ARG A 117 24.93 -8.77 -1.22
C ARG A 117 23.55 -9.39 -1.41
N ARG A 118 23.46 -10.72 -1.34
CA ARG A 118 22.20 -11.46 -1.49
C ARG A 118 21.21 -11.16 -0.36
N SER A 119 21.69 -11.12 0.89
CA SER A 119 20.86 -10.76 2.04
C SER A 119 20.42 -9.30 1.97
N ALA A 120 21.33 -8.40 1.62
CA ALA A 120 21.05 -6.98 1.43
C ALA A 120 19.96 -6.77 0.37
N GLU A 121 20.07 -7.44 -0.78
CA GLU A 121 19.09 -7.37 -1.86
C GLU A 121 17.70 -7.83 -1.41
N ALA A 122 17.61 -8.92 -0.65
CA ALA A 122 16.33 -9.40 -0.12
C ALA A 122 15.70 -8.40 0.86
N ILE A 123 16.51 -7.82 1.75
CA ILE A 123 16.06 -6.86 2.77
C ILE A 123 15.64 -5.52 2.12
N LEU A 124 16.39 -5.03 1.14
CA LEU A 124 16.04 -3.81 0.41
C LEU A 124 14.73 -3.98 -0.37
N LYS A 125 14.56 -5.12 -1.05
CA LYS A 125 13.31 -5.41 -1.77
C LYS A 125 12.12 -5.56 -0.83
N SER A 126 12.30 -6.13 0.35
CA SER A 126 11.18 -6.33 1.31
C SER A 126 10.62 -5.00 1.83
N VAL A 127 11.44 -3.96 1.97
CA VAL A 127 10.99 -2.61 2.32
C VAL A 127 10.52 -1.80 1.11
N GLY A 128 10.57 -2.37 -0.10
CA GLY A 128 10.14 -1.72 -1.34
C GLY A 128 11.17 -0.77 -1.95
N LEU A 129 12.46 -0.96 -1.64
CA LEU A 129 13.58 -0.32 -2.33
C LEU A 129 14.08 -1.24 -3.45
N GLU A 130 14.62 -0.66 -4.52
CA GLU A 130 15.19 -1.41 -5.64
C GLU A 130 16.71 -1.44 -5.53
N VAL A 131 17.34 -2.53 -5.95
CA VAL A 131 18.80 -2.58 -6.08
C VAL A 131 19.17 -2.11 -7.48
N GLY A 132 20.07 -1.12 -7.54
CA GLY A 132 20.59 -0.55 -8.77
C GLY A 132 21.90 -1.21 -9.21
N LYS A 133 22.92 -0.39 -9.45
CA LYS A 133 24.25 -0.82 -9.85
C LYS A 133 24.99 -1.48 -8.68
N ILE A 134 25.67 -2.57 -8.97
CA ILE A 134 26.60 -3.21 -8.03
C ILE A 134 28.01 -2.93 -8.51
N THR A 135 28.86 -2.44 -7.61
CA THR A 135 30.28 -2.16 -7.87
C THR A 135 31.12 -2.93 -6.87
N TYR A 136 32.32 -3.33 -7.28
CA TYR A 136 33.22 -4.10 -6.44
C TYR A 136 34.50 -3.30 -6.17
N VAL A 137 34.98 -3.40 -4.94
CA VAL A 137 36.25 -2.80 -4.49
C VAL A 137 37.10 -3.88 -3.82
N ASP A 138 38.40 -3.64 -3.74
CA ASP A 138 39.33 -4.52 -3.04
C ASP A 138 39.01 -4.49 -1.54
N ASP A 139 38.55 -5.63 -1.03
CA ASP A 139 38.23 -5.86 0.36
C ASP A 139 38.16 -7.36 0.64
N ILE A 140 38.64 -7.77 1.81
CA ILE A 140 38.68 -9.18 2.24
C ILE A 140 37.29 -9.83 2.32
N GLY A 141 36.24 -9.03 2.55
CA GLY A 141 34.84 -9.44 2.65
C GLY A 141 34.21 -9.70 1.28
N LYS A 142 34.46 -10.88 0.71
CA LYS A 142 33.84 -11.28 -0.57
C LYS A 142 32.31 -11.17 -0.54
N ASP A 143 31.75 -10.47 -1.52
CA ASP A 143 30.32 -10.20 -1.68
C ASP A 143 29.66 -9.50 -0.47
N MET A 144 30.46 -8.92 0.43
CA MET A 144 29.96 -8.15 1.56
C MET A 144 29.66 -6.72 1.13
N VAL A 145 28.50 -6.18 1.51
CA VAL A 145 28.14 -4.78 1.24
C VAL A 145 28.91 -3.88 2.18
N LEU A 146 29.75 -3.02 1.62
CA LEU A 146 30.56 -2.04 2.33
C LEU A 146 29.87 -0.68 2.39
N GLU A 147 29.29 -0.27 1.26
CA GLU A 147 28.62 1.03 1.14
C GLU A 147 27.34 0.95 0.31
N MET A 148 26.48 1.94 0.54
CA MET A 148 25.26 2.17 -0.22
C MET A 148 25.27 3.59 -0.76
N SER A 149 24.77 3.77 -1.97
CA SER A 149 24.56 5.09 -2.55
C SER A 149 23.24 5.19 -3.30
N HIS A 150 22.68 6.40 -3.39
CA HIS A 150 21.49 6.71 -4.17
C HIS A 150 21.80 7.93 -5.04
N ARG A 151 21.69 7.78 -6.36
CA ARG A 151 21.97 8.87 -7.33
C ARG A 151 23.36 9.48 -7.15
N GLY A 152 24.37 8.65 -6.87
CA GLY A 152 25.75 9.07 -6.66
C GLY A 152 26.06 9.69 -5.30
N GLN A 153 25.09 9.78 -4.39
CA GLN A 153 25.31 10.25 -3.02
C GLN A 153 25.30 9.05 -2.05
N LYS A 154 26.25 9.02 -1.11
CA LYS A 154 26.31 7.99 -0.06
C LYS A 154 25.10 8.12 0.86
N VAL A 155 24.45 7.01 1.17
CA VAL A 155 23.27 6.95 2.05
C VAL A 155 23.52 6.03 3.23
N ASN A 156 23.02 6.41 4.40
CA ASN A 156 23.20 5.64 5.62
C ASN A 156 21.91 4.92 6.03
N PRO A 157 22.03 3.78 6.74
CA PRO A 157 20.89 3.15 7.41
C PRO A 157 20.15 4.15 8.30
N GLY A 158 18.81 4.12 8.26
CA GLY A 158 17.96 5.05 9.01
C GLY A 158 17.51 6.28 8.23
N GLU A 159 18.15 6.62 7.12
CA GLU A 159 17.66 7.66 6.22
C GLU A 159 16.37 7.24 5.51
N MET A 160 15.59 8.21 5.03
CA MET A 160 14.31 7.97 4.35
C MET A 160 14.41 8.24 2.87
N LEU A 161 14.08 7.24 2.06
CA LEU A 161 13.98 7.35 0.60
C LEU A 161 12.56 7.07 0.12
N ILE A 162 12.24 7.54 -1.08
CA ILE A 162 10.96 7.23 -1.72
C ILE A 162 10.90 5.72 -1.97
N LYS A 163 9.76 5.08 -1.68
CA LYS A 163 9.49 3.69 -2.09
C LYS A 163 9.71 3.58 -3.60
N THR A 164 10.39 2.53 -4.06
CA THR A 164 10.93 2.33 -5.42
C THR A 164 12.21 3.10 -5.77
N ALA A 165 12.84 3.80 -4.80
CA ALA A 165 14.18 4.34 -5.01
C ALA A 165 15.21 3.21 -5.22
N LYS A 166 16.13 3.43 -6.16
CA LYS A 166 17.23 2.51 -6.47
C LYS A 166 18.44 2.80 -5.58
N ILE A 167 18.95 1.79 -4.90
CA ILE A 167 20.17 1.86 -4.11
C ILE A 167 21.27 1.08 -4.84
N ASP A 168 22.36 1.77 -5.14
CA ASP A 168 23.57 1.19 -5.67
C ASP A 168 24.42 0.66 -4.51
N LEU A 169 24.99 -0.53 -4.69
CA LEU A 169 25.76 -1.22 -3.66
C LEU A 169 27.25 -1.27 -4.05
N VAL A 170 28.11 -1.01 -3.08
CA VAL A 170 29.55 -1.27 -3.19
C VAL A 170 29.88 -2.49 -2.35
N CYS A 171 30.41 -3.52 -2.99
CA CYS A 171 30.71 -4.81 -2.37
C CYS A 171 32.21 -5.13 -2.39
N GLY A 172 32.68 -5.92 -1.43
CA GLY A 172 34.04 -6.47 -1.45
C GLY A 172 34.21 -7.59 -2.47
N ASN A 173 35.35 -7.65 -3.14
CA ASN A 173 35.67 -8.71 -4.12
C ASN A 173 36.41 -9.92 -3.51
N GLY A 174 36.79 -9.86 -2.23
CA GLY A 174 37.55 -10.89 -1.53
C GLY A 174 39.07 -10.78 -1.65
N LYS A 175 39.60 -9.69 -2.25
CA LYS A 175 41.04 -9.42 -2.32
C LYS A 175 41.47 -8.64 -1.08
N ASP A 176 42.57 -9.04 -0.47
CA ASP A 176 43.20 -8.26 0.60
C ASP A 176 43.97 -7.07 -0.03
N PRO A 177 43.58 -5.81 0.24
CA PRO A 177 44.29 -4.64 -0.27
C PRO A 177 45.72 -4.53 0.24
N ASN A 178 46.06 -5.22 1.33
CA ASN A 178 47.37 -5.21 1.96
C ASN A 178 48.16 -6.50 1.71
N ALA A 179 47.62 -7.46 0.94
CA ALA A 179 48.39 -8.63 0.58
C ALA A 179 49.54 -8.22 -0.33
N PRO A 180 50.77 -8.72 -0.10
CA PRO A 180 51.85 -8.63 -1.08
C PRO A 180 51.34 -9.21 -2.41
N ASP A 181 51.68 -8.57 -3.54
CA ASP A 181 51.42 -9.10 -4.88
C ASP A 181 52.12 -10.45 -5.06
N LEU A 182 51.48 -11.51 -4.59
CA LEU A 182 51.93 -12.87 -4.82
C LEU A 182 51.52 -13.23 -6.25
N PRO A 183 52.47 -13.58 -7.13
CA PRO A 183 52.12 -13.95 -8.49
C PRO A 183 51.15 -15.13 -8.43
N THR A 184 49.98 -14.95 -9.04
CA THR A 184 49.00 -16.01 -9.29
C THR A 184 49.75 -17.13 -10.00
N GLN A 185 49.95 -18.28 -9.34
CA GLN A 185 50.47 -19.46 -10.00
C GLN A 185 49.39 -19.96 -10.95
N GLU A 186 49.43 -19.47 -12.19
CA GLU A 186 48.77 -20.11 -13.32
C GLU A 186 49.34 -21.51 -13.44
N GLY A 187 48.44 -22.50 -13.43
CA GLY A 187 48.81 -23.91 -13.47
C GLY A 187 49.69 -24.19 -14.68
N GLU A 188 50.91 -24.66 -14.41
CA GLU A 188 51.73 -25.36 -15.40
C GLU A 188 50.98 -26.62 -15.84
N ALA A 189 50.25 -26.49 -16.94
CA ALA A 189 49.92 -27.62 -17.78
C ALA A 189 51.14 -27.90 -18.67
N THR A 190 51.85 -29.00 -18.39
CA THR A 190 52.66 -29.69 -19.40
C THR A 190 52.23 -31.15 -19.42
N SER A 191 51.24 -31.41 -20.29
CA SER A 191 50.96 -32.71 -20.88
C SER A 191 51.95 -32.98 -22.02
N GLU A 192 52.34 -34.25 -22.15
CA GLU A 192 52.88 -34.93 -23.35
C GLU A 192 54.30 -34.54 -23.78
N GLU A 193 55.21 -35.40 -24.28
CA GLU A 193 55.31 -36.83 -24.63
C GLU A 193 56.79 -36.96 -25.11
N VAL A 194 57.58 -38.03 -24.90
CA VAL A 194 57.87 -39.06 -25.91
C VAL A 194 59.18 -39.77 -25.50
N LEU A 195 59.08 -41.10 -25.35
CA LEU A 195 60.03 -42.19 -25.68
C LEU A 195 61.55 -42.05 -25.48
N GLY A 196 62.14 -43.08 -24.84
CA GLY A 196 63.46 -43.57 -25.23
C GLY A 196 64.26 -44.34 -24.18
N THR A 197 64.22 -45.67 -24.27
CA THR A 197 65.35 -46.60 -24.07
C THR A 197 66.13 -46.59 -22.74
N HIS A 198 66.09 -47.70 -21.99
CA HIS A 198 67.19 -48.70 -21.96
C HIS A 198 66.95 -49.87 -20.99
N ASN A 199 67.40 -51.05 -21.43
CA ASN A 199 67.54 -52.35 -20.75
C ASN A 199 67.99 -52.33 -19.29
N LEU A 200 67.48 -53.25 -18.47
CA LEU A 200 68.14 -54.51 -18.04
C LEU A 200 67.17 -55.41 -17.27
#